data_AF-A0A9E0Y3L1-F1
#
_entry.id   AF-A0A9E0Y3L1-F1
#
_cell.length_a   1.000
_cell.length_b   1.000
_cell.length_c   1.000
_cell.angle_alpha   90.00
_cell.angle_beta   90.00
_cell.angle_gamma   90.00
#
_symmetry.space_group_name_H-M   'P 1'
#
loop_
_entity.id
_entity.type
_entity.pdbx_description
1 polymer ?
#
loop_
_entity_poly.entity_id
_entity_poly.type
_entity_poly.pdbx_seq_one_letter_code
_entity_poly.pdbx_strand_id
1 'polypeptide(L)'
;MLKANFGDHVNPMGLFCSVTMPIKCPYCGTENVRECRTKELRGMFLYEHWKVGDDVLADFPKELHCYTDCDCVESWESGTFPNGQEREGHRNWYVKVKLANGVITGEYEVFKEVEDEDEYG
;
A
#
# COMPACT_ATOMS: atom_id res chain seq x y z
N MET A 1 16.30 0.26 -37.89
CA MET A 1 15.85 1.28 -36.93
C MET A 1 14.84 0.64 -36.00
N LEU A 2 15.26 0.22 -34.81
CA LEU A 2 14.37 -0.34 -33.79
C LEU A 2 13.71 0.83 -33.06
N LYS A 3 12.40 1.00 -33.23
CA LYS A 3 11.59 1.85 -32.35
C LYS A 3 11.28 1.04 -31.10
N ALA A 4 11.95 1.35 -29.99
CA ALA A 4 11.53 0.90 -28.68
C ALA A 4 10.21 1.62 -28.34
N ASN A 5 9.11 0.88 -28.39
CA ASN A 5 7.85 1.32 -27.78
C ASN A 5 7.98 1.03 -26.28
N PHE A 6 8.43 2.04 -25.53
CA PHE A 6 8.30 2.05 -24.07
C PHE A 6 6.82 2.26 -23.74
N GLY A 7 6.10 1.15 -23.62
CA GLY A 7 4.84 1.08 -22.88
C GLY A 7 5.14 1.04 -21.39
N ASP A 8 5.79 2.09 -20.88
CA ASP A 8 6.03 2.27 -19.45
C ASP A 8 4.77 2.87 -18.81
N HIS A 9 3.75 2.05 -18.60
CA HIS A 9 2.79 2.32 -17.53
C HIS A 9 3.31 1.68 -16.25
N VAL A 10 4.48 2.16 -15.83
CA VAL A 10 4.91 2.05 -14.44
C VAL A 10 3.93 2.93 -13.66
N ASN A 11 3.28 2.35 -12.65
CA ASN A 11 2.50 3.04 -11.63
C ASN A 11 3.09 4.44 -11.36
N PRO A 12 2.27 5.50 -11.22
CA PRO A 12 2.81 6.82 -10.93
C PRO A 12 3.77 6.67 -9.75
N MET A 13 5.04 7.02 -9.97
CA MET A 13 6.10 7.05 -8.97
C MET A 13 5.72 8.08 -7.90
N GLY A 14 4.71 7.73 -7.10
CA GLY A 14 4.31 8.44 -5.92
C GLY A 14 5.41 8.25 -4.89
N LEU A 15 5.78 9.34 -4.27
CA LEU A 15 6.76 9.38 -3.20
C LEU A 15 6.04 8.85 -1.95
N PHE A 16 6.30 7.60 -1.58
CA PHE A 16 5.70 6.95 -0.42
C PHE A 16 6.74 6.76 0.67
N CYS A 17 6.34 6.95 1.92
CA CYS A 17 7.04 6.35 3.04
C CYS A 17 6.46 4.95 3.30
N SER A 18 7.24 4.07 3.90
CA SER A 18 6.77 2.71 4.17
C SER A 18 7.13 2.20 5.55
N VAL A 19 6.28 1.29 6.05
CA VAL A 19 6.49 0.53 7.27
C VAL A 19 6.58 -0.94 6.91
N THR A 20 7.61 -1.65 7.38
CA THR A 20 7.68 -3.11 7.26
C THR A 20 7.36 -3.80 8.56
N MET A 21 6.30 -4.61 8.56
CA MET A 21 5.85 -5.36 9.72
C MET A 21 5.07 -6.63 9.33
N PRO A 22 4.95 -7.63 10.24
CA PRO A 22 4.11 -8.80 10.01
C PRO A 22 2.63 -8.42 9.91
N ILE A 23 1.99 -8.79 8.80
CA ILE A 23 0.55 -8.55 8.56
C ILE A 23 -0.09 -9.79 7.96
N LYS A 24 -1.27 -10.11 8.50
CA LYS A 24 -2.15 -11.17 7.99
C LYS A 24 -2.90 -10.68 6.75
N CYS A 25 -2.73 -11.39 5.65
CA CYS A 25 -3.51 -11.14 4.44
C CYS A 25 -4.99 -11.43 4.70
N PRO A 26 -5.93 -10.51 4.41
CA PRO A 26 -7.36 -10.75 4.61
C PRO A 26 -7.94 -11.77 3.62
N TYR A 27 -7.23 -12.09 2.53
CA TYR A 27 -7.70 -13.00 1.48
C TYR A 27 -7.24 -14.45 1.70
N CYS A 28 -5.93 -14.67 1.89
CA CYS A 28 -5.38 -16.03 2.09
C CYS A 28 -5.17 -16.41 3.57
N GLY A 29 -5.25 -15.44 4.49
CA GLY A 29 -5.04 -15.67 5.92
C GLY A 29 -3.59 -15.87 6.34
N THR A 30 -2.64 -15.89 5.41
CA THR A 30 -1.20 -16.02 5.72
C THR A 30 -0.66 -14.71 6.30
N GLU A 31 0.03 -14.82 7.43
CA GLU A 31 0.80 -13.74 8.02
C GLU A 31 2.23 -13.77 7.48
N ASN A 32 2.67 -12.65 6.91
CA ASN A 32 4.01 -12.46 6.39
C ASN A 32 4.47 -11.03 6.69
N VAL A 33 5.78 -10.81 6.65
CA VAL A 33 6.36 -9.47 6.67
C VAL A 33 6.00 -8.77 5.36
N ARG A 34 5.35 -7.61 5.46
CA ARG A 34 4.87 -6.84 4.30
C ARG A 34 5.31 -5.39 4.37
N GLU A 35 5.36 -4.76 3.21
CA GLU A 35 5.60 -3.33 3.07
C GLU A 35 4.26 -2.57 3.01
N CYS A 36 4.02 -1.75 4.01
CA CYS A 36 2.85 -0.89 4.13
C CYS A 36 3.22 0.51 3.69
N ARG A 37 2.63 0.98 2.59
CA ARG A 37 2.97 2.26 1.97
C ARG A 37 1.97 3.33 2.37
N THR A 38 2.45 4.52 2.72
CA THR A 38 1.61 5.67 3.10
C THR A 38 2.07 6.97 2.42
N LYS A 39 1.11 7.86 2.19
CA LYS A 39 1.33 9.25 1.71
C LYS A 39 1.06 10.30 2.79
N GLU A 40 0.66 9.90 3.99
CA GLU A 40 0.14 10.84 5.01
C GLU A 40 1.22 11.74 5.60
N LEU A 41 2.44 11.22 5.70
CA LEU A 41 3.55 11.96 6.28
C LEU A 41 4.16 12.88 5.22
N ARG A 42 3.84 14.17 5.34
CA ARG A 42 4.37 15.28 4.52
C ARG A 42 5.84 15.61 4.89
N GLY A 43 6.66 14.60 5.12
CA GLY A 43 8.07 14.77 5.42
C GLY A 43 8.76 15.49 4.26
N MET A 44 9.67 16.42 4.60
CA MET A 44 10.55 17.08 3.62
C MET A 44 11.49 16.06 2.94
N PHE A 45 11.68 14.89 3.57
CA PHE A 45 12.35 13.72 3.04
C PHE A 45 11.31 12.65 2.74
N LEU A 46 10.94 12.58 1.47
CA LEU A 46 10.19 11.47 0.93
C LEU A 46 11.15 10.27 0.84
N TYR A 47 10.71 9.04 1.11
CA TYR A 47 11.48 7.78 1.18
C TYR A 47 11.98 7.30 2.56
N GLU A 48 11.27 7.61 3.64
CA GLU A 48 11.56 6.94 4.92
C GLU A 48 10.96 5.52 4.96
N HIS A 49 11.77 4.57 5.41
CA HIS A 49 11.38 3.19 5.63
C HIS A 49 11.55 2.85 7.10
N TRP A 50 10.42 2.60 7.77
CA TRP A 50 10.37 2.33 9.20
C TRP A 50 10.02 0.87 9.52
N LYS A 51 10.33 0.46 10.74
CA LYS A 51 10.03 -0.84 11.34
C LYS A 51 9.36 -0.64 12.69
N VAL A 52 8.82 -1.73 13.25
CA VAL A 52 8.29 -1.73 14.62
C VAL A 52 9.36 -1.24 15.60
N GLY A 53 8.99 -0.27 16.43
CA GLY A 53 9.89 0.40 17.38
C GLY A 53 10.54 1.68 16.86
N ASP A 54 10.46 1.97 15.56
CA ASP A 54 10.97 3.23 15.02
C ASP A 54 10.01 4.39 15.34
N ASP A 55 10.59 5.56 15.61
CA ASP A 55 9.87 6.83 15.80
C ASP A 55 9.74 7.53 14.43
N VAL A 56 8.51 7.75 13.98
CA VAL A 56 8.22 8.42 12.70
C VAL A 56 8.15 9.94 12.82
N LEU A 57 8.58 10.50 13.97
CA LEU A 57 8.59 11.94 14.30
C LEU A 57 7.24 12.61 14.02
N ALA A 58 6.15 11.84 14.11
CA ALA A 58 4.81 12.33 13.88
C ALA A 58 4.29 12.93 15.19
N ASP A 59 4.32 14.27 15.29
CA ASP A 59 3.67 14.98 16.39
C ASP A 59 2.17 14.61 16.49
N PHE A 60 1.52 14.31 15.35
CA PHE A 60 0.21 13.69 15.17
C PHE A 60 0.19 13.14 13.72
N PRO A 61 -0.41 11.97 13.38
CA PRO A 61 -1.50 11.21 14.03
C PRO A 61 -1.08 10.03 14.93
N LYS A 62 -2.07 9.38 15.59
CA LYS A 62 -1.91 8.13 16.39
C LYS A 62 -1.85 6.86 15.54
N GLU A 63 -2.09 6.97 14.24
CA GLU A 63 -2.08 5.85 13.31
C GLU A 63 -1.69 6.33 11.93
N LEU A 64 -1.04 5.46 11.15
CA LEU A 64 -0.74 5.70 9.73
C LEU A 64 -1.71 4.91 8.88
N HIS A 65 -2.32 5.57 7.90
CA HIS A 65 -3.14 4.90 6.91
C HIS A 65 -2.23 4.46 5.78
N CYS A 66 -2.11 3.15 5.65
CA CYS A 66 -1.25 2.50 4.68
C CYS A 66 -2.06 1.61 3.75
N TYR A 67 -1.48 1.25 2.62
CA TYR A 67 -1.95 0.17 1.78
C TYR A 67 -0.83 -0.84 1.54
N THR A 68 -1.20 -2.11 1.36
CA THR A 68 -0.29 -3.23 1.15
C THR A 68 -0.98 -4.29 0.28
N ASP A 69 -0.20 -5.25 -0.20
CA ASP A 69 -0.63 -6.32 -1.11
C ASP A 69 -0.08 -7.70 -0.71
N CYS A 70 -0.59 -8.74 -1.38
CA CYS A 70 -0.19 -10.14 -1.24
C CYS A 70 0.09 -10.75 -2.62
N ASP A 71 1.12 -11.59 -2.68
CA ASP A 71 1.48 -12.37 -3.87
C ASP A 71 0.71 -13.70 -3.98
N CYS A 72 -0.18 -13.98 -3.04
CA CYS A 72 -0.97 -15.21 -3.01
C CYS A 72 -2.05 -15.21 -4.09
N VAL A 73 -2.34 -16.35 -4.70
CA VAL A 73 -3.32 -16.45 -5.80
C VAL A 73 -4.72 -15.98 -5.36
N GLU A 74 -5.07 -16.17 -4.09
CA GLU A 74 -6.36 -15.76 -3.53
C GLU A 74 -6.52 -14.22 -3.45
N SER A 75 -5.42 -13.47 -3.50
CA SER A 75 -5.45 -12.02 -3.59
C SER A 75 -5.35 -11.51 -5.02
N TRP A 76 -5.46 -12.36 -6.04
CA TRP A 76 -5.50 -11.90 -7.43
C TRP A 76 -6.91 -11.51 -7.84
N GLU A 77 -7.00 -10.46 -8.65
CA GLU A 77 -8.23 -10.03 -9.29
C GLU A 77 -8.05 -10.01 -10.79
N SER A 78 -8.92 -10.74 -11.47
CA SER A 78 -9.06 -10.71 -12.92
C SER A 78 -10.20 -9.76 -13.29
N GLY A 79 -9.98 -8.88 -14.25
CA GLY A 79 -11.02 -8.08 -14.85
C GLY A 79 -10.81 -7.92 -16.35
N THR A 80 -11.73 -7.23 -17.00
CA THR A 80 -11.59 -6.90 -18.42
C THR A 80 -11.78 -5.40 -18.58
N PHE A 81 -10.82 -4.74 -19.22
CA PHE A 81 -10.96 -3.35 -19.60
C PHE A 81 -12.08 -3.18 -20.64
N PRO A 82 -12.67 -1.99 -20.78
CA PRO A 82 -13.69 -1.71 -21.80
C PRO A 82 -13.24 -1.99 -23.25
N ASN A 83 -11.92 -2.03 -23.50
CA ASN A 83 -11.34 -2.37 -24.80
C ASN A 83 -11.16 -3.88 -25.05
N GLY A 84 -11.61 -4.74 -24.13
CA GLY A 84 -11.52 -6.20 -24.23
C GLY A 84 -10.19 -6.80 -23.76
N GLN A 85 -9.24 -5.99 -23.26
CA GLN A 85 -8.00 -6.50 -22.68
C GLN A 85 -8.25 -7.06 -21.28
N GLU A 86 -7.71 -8.25 -21.00
CA GLU A 86 -7.71 -8.83 -19.66
C GLU A 86 -6.72 -8.08 -18.77
N ARG A 87 -7.11 -7.83 -17.53
CA ARG A 87 -6.24 -7.34 -16.46
C ARG A 87 -6.17 -8.42 -15.39
N GLU A 88 -4.96 -8.78 -15.00
CA GLU A 88 -4.68 -9.53 -13.79
C GLU A 88 -3.85 -8.63 -12.88
N GLY A 89 -4.24 -8.51 -11.62
CA GLY A 89 -3.55 -7.68 -10.66
C GLY A 89 -3.70 -8.17 -9.23
N HIS A 90 -2.75 -7.79 -8.40
CA HIS A 90 -2.80 -8.06 -6.97
C HIS A 90 -3.82 -7.10 -6.33
N ARG A 91 -4.71 -7.64 -5.50
CA ARG A 91 -5.60 -6.86 -4.65
C ARG A 91 -4.79 -6.19 -3.58
N ASN A 92 -4.81 -4.87 -3.59
CA ASN A 92 -4.37 -4.07 -2.47
C ASN A 92 -5.45 -4.08 -1.39
N TRP A 93 -5.05 -3.85 -0.14
CA TRP A 93 -5.96 -3.54 0.95
C TRP A 93 -5.34 -2.49 1.87
N TYR A 94 -6.19 -1.83 2.65
CA TYR A 94 -5.77 -0.77 3.55
C TYR A 94 -5.54 -1.29 4.97
N VAL A 95 -4.58 -0.69 5.64
CA VAL A 95 -4.16 -1.04 6.99
C VAL A 95 -3.87 0.23 7.77
N LYS A 96 -4.47 0.35 8.95
CA LYS A 96 -4.12 1.37 9.96
C LYS A 96 -3.01 0.81 10.83
N VAL A 97 -1.80 1.33 10.70
CA VAL A 97 -0.67 1.00 11.57
C VAL A 97 -0.75 1.89 12.80
N LYS A 98 -0.82 1.33 14.01
CA LYS A 98 -0.95 2.12 15.24
C LYS A 98 0.41 2.64 15.70
N LEU A 99 0.38 3.87 16.23
CA LEU A 99 1.53 4.57 16.79
C LEU A 99 1.29 4.84 18.28
N ALA A 100 2.37 4.75 19.08
CA ALA A 100 2.40 5.19 20.47
C ALA A 100 3.42 6.33 20.61
N ASN A 101 2.93 7.57 20.71
CA ASN A 101 3.75 8.78 20.77
C ASN A 101 4.77 8.87 19.61
N GLY A 102 4.31 8.67 18.38
CA GLY A 102 5.18 8.66 17.19
C GLY A 102 5.89 7.33 16.92
N VAL A 103 5.89 6.39 17.86
CA VAL A 103 6.57 5.09 17.71
C VAL A 103 5.66 4.02 17.11
N ILE A 104 6.12 3.29 16.10
CA ILE A 104 5.38 2.18 15.49
C ILE A 104 5.25 1.02 16.46
N THR A 105 4.01 0.65 16.82
CA THR A 105 3.77 -0.39 17.85
C THR A 105 3.79 -1.81 17.30
N GLY A 106 3.56 -1.97 15.99
CA GLY A 106 3.32 -3.27 15.37
C GLY A 106 1.86 -3.75 15.49
N GLU A 107 1.00 -2.99 16.16
CA GLU A 107 -0.44 -3.23 16.12
C GLU A 107 -1.04 -2.63 14.85
N TYR A 108 -2.00 -3.32 14.26
CA TYR A 108 -2.64 -2.87 13.04
C TYR A 108 -4.11 -3.28 12.97
N GLU A 109 -4.85 -2.57 12.12
CA GLU A 109 -6.24 -2.85 11.80
C GLU A 109 -6.42 -2.85 10.28
N VAL A 110 -6.90 -3.97 9.72
CA VAL A 110 -7.24 -4.05 8.30
C VAL A 110 -8.61 -3.43 8.10
N PHE A 111 -8.70 -2.51 7.15
CA PHE A 111 -9.97 -1.92 6.75
C PHE A 111 -10.03 -1.83 5.23
N LYS A 112 -11.25 -1.87 4.70
CA LYS A 112 -11.49 -1.74 3.26
C LYS A 112 -12.12 -0.37 3.06
N GLU A 113 -11.33 0.62 2.67
CA GLU A 113 -11.92 1.80 2.03
C GLU A 113 -12.38 1.35 0.65
N VAL A 114 -13.68 1.11 0.54
CA VAL A 114 -14.38 1.07 -0.73
C VAL A 114 -14.96 2.45 -0.89
N GLU A 115 -14.35 3.23 -1.77
CA GLU A 115 -14.96 4.29 -2.56
C GLU A 115 -13.87 4.79 -3.51
N ASP A 116 -13.64 4.02 -4.59
CA ASP A 116 -13.27 4.67 -5.85
C ASP A 116 -14.52 5.49 -6.22
N GLU A 117 -14.65 6.71 -5.68
CA GLU A 117 -15.48 7.70 -6.36
C GLU A 117 -14.82 7.91 -7.72
N ASP A 118 -15.57 7.53 -8.76
CA ASP A 118 -15.20 7.62 -10.15
C ASP A 118 -14.61 9.00 -10.48
N GLU A 119 -13.28 9.15 -10.47
CA GLU A 119 -12.59 10.38 -10.92
C GLU A 119 -12.66 10.55 -12.46
N TYR A 120 -13.63 9.90 -13.10
CA TYR A 120 -13.95 9.95 -14.53
C TYR A 120 -15.46 9.91 -14.81
N GLY A 121 -16.28 10.54 -13.96
CA GLY A 121 -17.67 10.91 -14.28
C GLY A 121 -17.75 12.16 -15.15
#